data_AF-A0A517QVD2-F1
#
_entry.id   AF-A0A517QVD2-F1
#
_cell.length_a   1.000
_cell.length_b   1.000
_cell.length_c   1.000
_cell.angle_alpha   90.00
_cell.angle_beta   90.00
_cell.angle_gamma   90.00
#
_symmetry.space_group_name_H-M   'P 1'
#
loop_
_entity.id
_entity.type
_entity.pdbx_description
1 polymer ?
#
loop_
_entity_poly.entity_id
_entity_poly.type
_entity_poly.pdbx_seq_one_letter_code
_entity_poly.pdbx_strand_id
1 'polypeptide(L)'
;MSTSNRPLWSGLPARILGTIVALAVLAILMIPPSRDKPDDSDNGGNKNEEVISKNEDSECIRDLSRLLNGLQPGRLGIDSDSADLALELNRWFSKCGQEIDVKLTQDEEIQRELLSDELFTRTSAMRFLPGDAAHVRLCLLADQITKHVCANMPDETDQAVNLFQYVTRHVILMDEASNTLPKTPYESLVWGQGTAEHRAWTFATLLRPLRMDCFIITPTSKPGYWVVGVQTAKGEVLLFDPKLGLPIPSLSGEQTTPFPTLPATLAEIKKEGSPLRALDSSDLKYPLTKEDFAEFSVSIIGTPSLWSRRMAELQYMLDPLFPIALYDGLGENALRPNASVQQRAIAAGKKNQLWESDQIQIWKFPHEQISALELAKQDPDSAYALQVQIFAGPQLKKVSMIYDEQSQKLVRDPQAQAPTVQAADTTLHAVRIEQLQGNHRSALKHFGPILSAYRTNATILNEEAANYAALWAGESQLDLHKTSVAIETLDRFVATARQSRTQLVPLKEMRHSATDLKMIAQIASEDFDDALATLKAANRETPSLRYAYLIQRWEKLFESAEKPQPPSE
;
A
#
# COMPACT_ATOMS: atom_id res chain seq x y z
N MET A 1 34.19 48.43 -21.54
CA MET A 1 34.76 47.39 -22.42
C MET A 1 35.42 46.34 -21.55
N SER A 2 35.28 45.08 -21.94
CA SER A 2 35.55 43.84 -21.19
C SER A 2 34.41 43.40 -20.27
N THR A 3 33.96 42.19 -20.55
CA THR A 3 32.64 41.62 -20.32
C THR A 3 32.69 40.53 -19.26
N SER A 4 31.64 40.53 -18.44
CA SER A 4 31.19 39.51 -17.50
C SER A 4 31.06 38.12 -18.15
N ASN A 5 31.61 37.09 -17.50
CA ASN A 5 31.25 35.68 -17.73
C ASN A 5 30.53 35.11 -16.49
N ARG A 6 29.22 34.96 -16.59
CA ARG A 6 28.40 34.03 -15.80
C ARG A 6 27.56 33.21 -16.79
N PRO A 7 27.45 31.88 -16.67
CA PRO A 7 26.45 31.14 -17.43
C PRO A 7 25.17 31.00 -16.60
N LEU A 8 24.07 31.52 -17.15
CA LEU A 8 22.69 31.15 -16.84
C LEU A 8 22.26 30.05 -17.82
N TRP A 9 21.63 28.99 -17.29
CA TRP A 9 20.61 28.13 -17.92
C TRP A 9 20.93 27.37 -19.22
N SER A 10 20.84 26.04 -19.15
CA SER A 10 20.22 25.26 -20.25
C SER A 10 19.48 24.05 -19.69
N GLY A 11 18.17 24.02 -19.92
CA GLY A 11 17.32 22.84 -19.79
C GLY A 11 17.44 21.91 -21.01
N LEU A 12 17.04 20.66 -20.78
CA LEU A 12 16.85 19.48 -21.64
C LEU A 12 16.40 19.68 -23.11
N PRO A 13 16.46 18.64 -24.02
CA PRO A 13 16.62 17.20 -23.74
C PRO A 13 17.61 16.41 -24.62
N ALA A 14 18.25 15.42 -23.99
CA ALA A 14 18.91 14.28 -24.63
C ALA A 14 17.88 13.29 -25.24
N ARG A 15 17.18 13.68 -26.31
CA ARG A 15 16.19 12.84 -27.01
C ARG A 15 16.43 12.61 -28.52
N ILE A 16 17.60 12.99 -29.05
CA ILE A 16 17.87 12.87 -30.51
C ILE A 16 18.94 11.81 -30.86
N LEU A 17 19.68 11.25 -29.89
CA LEU A 17 20.64 10.16 -30.17
C LEU A 17 20.08 8.74 -29.97
N GLY A 18 18.92 8.58 -29.31
CA GLY A 18 18.30 7.27 -29.06
C GLY A 18 17.46 6.72 -30.22
N THR A 19 17.08 7.55 -31.18
CA THR A 19 16.17 7.18 -32.28
C THR A 19 16.85 6.47 -33.45
N ILE A 20 18.19 6.57 -33.58
CA ILE A 20 18.92 5.88 -34.66
C ILE A 20 19.23 4.42 -34.27
N VAL A 21 19.39 4.11 -32.98
CA VAL A 21 19.62 2.73 -32.50
C VAL A 21 18.31 1.92 -32.46
N ALA A 22 17.16 2.57 -32.21
CA ALA A 22 15.85 1.90 -32.21
C ALA A 22 15.38 1.43 -33.60
N LEU A 23 15.78 2.12 -34.67
CA LEU A 23 15.41 1.72 -36.05
C LEU A 23 16.23 0.54 -36.59
N ALA A 24 17.45 0.32 -36.07
CA ALA A 24 18.26 -0.84 -36.46
C ALA A 24 17.76 -2.16 -35.83
N VAL A 25 17.18 -2.10 -34.62
CA VAL A 25 16.60 -3.27 -33.94
C VAL A 25 15.24 -3.67 -34.55
N LEU A 26 14.45 -2.70 -35.05
CA LEU A 26 13.16 -2.99 -35.69
C LEU A 26 13.29 -3.61 -37.09
N ALA A 27 14.42 -3.43 -37.79
CA ALA A 27 14.66 -4.04 -39.09
C ALA A 27 15.04 -5.54 -39.01
N ILE A 28 15.55 -6.01 -37.87
CA ILE A 28 15.92 -7.41 -37.65
C ILE A 28 14.69 -8.28 -37.28
N LEU A 29 13.60 -7.66 -36.81
CA LEU A 29 12.34 -8.34 -36.46
C LEU A 29 11.36 -8.51 -37.64
N MET A 30 11.71 -8.03 -38.84
CA MET A 30 10.87 -8.12 -40.04
C MET A 30 11.37 -9.16 -41.06
N ILE A 31 12.28 -10.06 -40.67
CA ILE A 31 12.63 -11.22 -41.49
C ILE A 31 11.50 -12.25 -41.33
N PRO A 32 10.71 -12.54 -42.39
CA PRO A 32 9.69 -13.57 -42.30
C PRO A 32 10.36 -14.93 -42.04
N PRO A 33 9.84 -15.76 -41.12
CA PRO A 33 10.39 -17.08 -40.89
C PRO A 33 10.31 -17.91 -42.18
N SER A 34 11.44 -18.47 -42.55
CA SER A 34 11.60 -19.44 -43.62
C SER A 34 10.55 -20.55 -43.46
N ARG A 35 9.67 -20.68 -44.45
CA ARG A 35 8.76 -21.82 -44.59
C ARG A 35 9.59 -23.03 -45.01
N ASP A 36 10.07 -23.79 -44.04
CA ASP A 36 10.57 -25.13 -44.30
C ASP A 36 9.37 -26.07 -44.52
N LYS A 37 9.41 -26.78 -45.65
CA LYS A 37 8.45 -27.84 -45.99
C LYS A 37 8.59 -28.99 -44.99
N PRO A 38 7.49 -29.61 -44.55
CA PRO A 38 7.59 -30.87 -43.83
C PRO A 38 8.02 -31.97 -44.81
N ASP A 39 9.17 -32.58 -44.54
CA ASP A 39 9.51 -33.89 -45.09
C ASP A 39 8.62 -34.93 -44.41
N ASP A 40 7.77 -35.57 -45.22
CA ASP A 40 7.08 -36.80 -44.86
C ASP A 40 8.12 -37.92 -44.69
N SER A 41 8.53 -38.15 -43.44
CA SER A 41 9.13 -39.42 -43.04
C SER A 41 8.33 -40.00 -41.88
N ASP A 42 7.59 -41.02 -42.26
CA ASP A 42 6.80 -41.93 -41.48
C ASP A 42 7.68 -42.61 -40.42
N ASN A 43 7.45 -42.31 -39.14
CA ASN A 43 7.92 -43.14 -38.04
C ASN A 43 6.98 -43.00 -36.84
N GLY A 44 6.09 -43.98 -36.69
CA GLY A 44 5.13 -44.09 -35.60
C GLY A 44 5.81 -44.33 -34.27
N GLY A 45 5.73 -43.33 -33.38
CA GLY A 45 6.13 -43.44 -31.98
C GLY A 45 5.81 -42.16 -31.21
N ASN A 46 4.80 -42.22 -30.33
CA ASN A 46 4.57 -41.32 -29.18
C ASN A 46 4.60 -39.79 -29.37
N LYS A 47 4.02 -39.24 -30.44
CA LYS A 47 3.80 -37.77 -30.56
C LYS A 47 2.52 -37.25 -29.89
N ASN A 48 1.62 -38.13 -29.44
CA ASN A 48 0.36 -37.68 -28.83
C ASN A 48 0.53 -37.25 -27.36
N GLU A 49 1.43 -37.86 -26.58
CA GLU A 49 1.66 -37.46 -25.17
C GLU A 49 2.27 -36.06 -25.06
N GLU A 50 3.23 -35.69 -25.92
CA GLU A 50 3.91 -34.39 -25.84
C GLU A 50 3.04 -33.21 -26.33
N VAL A 51 2.05 -33.48 -27.20
CA VAL A 51 1.08 -32.47 -27.67
C VAL A 51 -0.08 -32.35 -26.70
N ILE A 52 -0.48 -33.44 -26.03
CA ILE A 52 -1.49 -33.42 -24.97
C ILE A 52 -0.95 -32.70 -23.73
N SER A 53 0.29 -32.99 -23.30
CA SER A 53 0.90 -32.34 -22.13
C SER A 53 1.05 -30.82 -22.33
N LYS A 54 1.52 -30.38 -23.50
CA LYS A 54 1.63 -28.93 -23.83
C LYS A 54 0.26 -28.24 -23.89
N ASN A 55 -0.79 -28.94 -24.31
CA ASN A 55 -2.15 -28.39 -24.33
C ASN A 55 -2.75 -28.30 -22.92
N GLU A 56 -2.53 -29.30 -22.07
CA GLU A 56 -2.98 -29.33 -20.68
C GLU A 56 -2.30 -28.22 -19.85
N ASP A 57 -0.98 -28.04 -20.00
CA ASP A 57 -0.23 -26.95 -19.38
C ASP A 57 -0.79 -25.57 -19.79
N SER A 58 -1.14 -25.41 -21.07
CA SER A 58 -1.73 -24.16 -21.59
C SER A 58 -3.14 -23.88 -21.03
N GLU A 59 -3.94 -24.93 -20.79
CA GLU A 59 -5.27 -24.80 -20.20
C GLU A 59 -5.16 -24.42 -18.71
N CYS A 60 -4.28 -25.08 -17.96
CA CYS A 60 -4.04 -24.79 -16.54
C CYS A 60 -3.58 -23.35 -16.32
N ILE A 61 -2.67 -22.84 -17.15
CA ILE A 61 -2.20 -21.45 -17.09
C ILE A 61 -3.32 -20.46 -17.46
N ARG A 62 -4.11 -20.78 -18.49
CA ARG A 62 -5.24 -19.93 -18.90
C ARG A 62 -6.32 -19.85 -17.82
N ASP A 63 -6.66 -20.97 -17.20
CA ASP A 63 -7.63 -21.05 -16.12
C ASP A 63 -7.13 -20.26 -14.90
N LEU A 64 -5.88 -20.46 -14.49
CA LEU A 64 -5.27 -19.69 -13.40
C LEU A 64 -5.29 -18.18 -13.72
N SER A 65 -4.92 -17.79 -14.94
CA SER A 65 -4.93 -16.40 -15.38
C SER A 65 -6.34 -15.78 -15.28
N ARG A 66 -7.39 -16.54 -15.62
CA ARG A 66 -8.78 -16.10 -15.44
C ARG A 66 -9.13 -15.92 -13.96
N LEU A 67 -8.71 -16.83 -13.09
CA LEU A 67 -8.92 -16.73 -11.64
C LEU A 67 -8.21 -15.52 -11.04
N LEU A 68 -6.93 -15.32 -11.39
CA LEU A 68 -6.15 -14.15 -10.97
C LEU A 68 -6.75 -12.84 -11.49
N ASN A 69 -7.37 -12.86 -12.67
CA ASN A 69 -8.12 -11.71 -13.18
C ASN A 69 -9.39 -11.44 -12.35
N GLY A 70 -10.09 -12.49 -11.89
CA GLY A 70 -11.21 -12.36 -10.94
C GLY A 70 -10.78 -11.83 -9.57
N LEU A 71 -9.56 -12.18 -9.14
CA LEU A 71 -8.94 -11.73 -7.88
C LEU A 71 -8.35 -10.31 -7.94
N GLN A 72 -8.42 -9.63 -9.09
CA GLN A 72 -7.91 -8.26 -9.21
C GLN A 72 -8.59 -7.34 -8.17
N PRO A 73 -7.83 -6.42 -7.54
CA PRO A 73 -8.34 -5.55 -6.47
C PRO A 73 -9.63 -4.80 -6.85
N GLY A 74 -9.74 -4.34 -8.09
CA GLY A 74 -10.92 -3.60 -8.57
C GLY A 74 -12.15 -4.46 -8.87
N ARG A 75 -12.07 -5.80 -8.81
CA ARG A 75 -13.16 -6.72 -9.19
C ARG A 75 -13.73 -7.54 -8.04
N LEU A 76 -12.87 -7.98 -7.11
CA LEU A 76 -13.29 -8.82 -6.00
C LEU A 76 -14.19 -8.04 -5.02
N GLY A 77 -15.39 -8.56 -4.76
CA GLY A 77 -16.42 -7.90 -3.94
C GLY A 77 -17.40 -7.02 -4.72
N ILE A 78 -17.20 -6.86 -6.04
CA ILE A 78 -18.18 -6.24 -6.95
C ILE A 78 -18.85 -7.33 -7.80
N ASP A 79 -18.04 -8.16 -8.47
CA ASP A 79 -18.53 -9.18 -9.42
C ASP A 79 -18.35 -10.62 -8.91
N SER A 80 -17.60 -10.84 -7.82
CA SER A 80 -17.28 -12.18 -7.32
C SER A 80 -17.04 -12.17 -5.80
N ASP A 81 -17.47 -13.23 -5.12
CA ASP A 81 -17.19 -13.45 -3.70
C ASP A 81 -15.86 -14.20 -3.50
N SER A 82 -15.17 -13.88 -2.41
CA SER A 82 -13.95 -14.54 -1.94
C SER A 82 -14.15 -16.04 -1.69
N ALA A 83 -15.33 -16.46 -1.23
CA ALA A 83 -15.63 -17.87 -1.03
C ALA A 83 -15.73 -18.63 -2.37
N ASP A 84 -16.41 -18.05 -3.35
CA ASP A 84 -16.54 -18.64 -4.69
C ASP A 84 -15.20 -18.76 -5.38
N LEU A 85 -14.37 -17.72 -5.37
CA LEU A 85 -13.03 -17.78 -5.97
C LEU A 85 -12.10 -18.74 -5.23
N ALA A 86 -12.23 -18.91 -3.91
CA ALA A 86 -11.49 -19.94 -3.19
C ALA A 86 -11.95 -21.36 -3.62
N LEU A 87 -13.24 -21.57 -3.88
CA LEU A 87 -13.74 -22.84 -4.43
C LEU A 87 -13.20 -23.09 -5.84
N GLU A 88 -13.14 -22.06 -6.68
CA GLU A 88 -12.57 -22.17 -8.03
C GLU A 88 -11.06 -22.43 -8.00
N LEU A 89 -10.31 -21.79 -7.10
CA LEU A 89 -8.90 -22.10 -6.86
C LEU A 89 -8.71 -23.54 -6.41
N ASN A 90 -9.56 -24.08 -5.54
CA ASN A 90 -9.49 -25.49 -5.13
C ASN A 90 -9.75 -26.45 -6.30
N ARG A 91 -10.72 -26.14 -7.17
CA ARG A 91 -11.00 -26.94 -8.38
C ARG A 91 -9.83 -26.91 -9.36
N TRP A 92 -9.24 -25.73 -9.57
CA TRP A 92 -8.04 -25.59 -10.36
C TRP A 92 -6.88 -26.37 -9.74
N PHE A 93 -6.64 -26.21 -8.43
CA PHE A 93 -5.54 -26.85 -7.72
C PHE A 93 -5.63 -28.37 -7.75
N SER A 94 -6.83 -28.95 -7.60
CA SER A 94 -7.01 -30.40 -7.72
C SER A 94 -6.72 -30.94 -9.11
N LYS A 95 -6.88 -30.11 -10.16
CA LYS A 95 -6.64 -30.49 -11.56
C LYS A 95 -5.19 -30.25 -12.00
N CYS A 96 -4.60 -29.15 -11.56
CA CYS A 96 -3.35 -28.61 -12.12
C CYS A 96 -2.23 -28.43 -11.09
N GLY A 97 -2.53 -28.43 -9.78
CA GLY A 97 -1.59 -28.01 -8.74
C GLY A 97 -1.01 -29.13 -7.87
N GLN A 98 -1.60 -30.33 -7.87
CA GLN A 98 -1.20 -31.41 -6.94
C GLN A 98 0.13 -32.08 -7.27
N GLU A 99 0.68 -31.91 -8.47
CA GLU A 99 1.93 -32.56 -8.90
C GLU A 99 3.20 -31.75 -8.58
N ILE A 100 3.07 -30.58 -7.96
CA ILE A 100 4.17 -29.66 -7.74
C ILE A 100 4.86 -29.96 -6.41
N ASP A 101 6.07 -30.53 -6.48
CA ASP A 101 6.90 -30.70 -5.30
C ASP A 101 7.76 -29.44 -5.03
N VAL A 102 7.14 -28.42 -4.41
CA VAL A 102 7.90 -27.28 -3.90
C VAL A 102 8.68 -27.72 -2.66
N LYS A 103 10.01 -27.66 -2.74
CA LYS A 103 10.89 -27.97 -1.61
C LYS A 103 10.78 -26.92 -0.52
N LEU A 104 10.00 -27.23 0.53
CA LEU A 104 9.86 -26.46 1.76
C LEU A 104 10.51 -27.24 2.90
N THR A 105 11.75 -26.91 3.24
CA THR A 105 12.52 -27.66 4.24
C THR A 105 12.37 -27.00 5.60
N GLN A 106 12.09 -27.78 6.65
CA GLN A 106 11.92 -27.31 8.05
C GLN A 106 10.73 -26.37 8.32
N ASP A 107 9.92 -26.02 7.31
CA ASP A 107 8.75 -25.15 7.46
C ASP A 107 7.78 -25.66 8.54
N GLU A 108 7.44 -26.95 8.53
CA GLU A 108 6.46 -27.51 9.46
C GLU A 108 6.95 -27.49 10.92
N GLU A 109 8.22 -27.84 11.16
CA GLU A 109 8.82 -27.86 12.50
C GLU A 109 8.82 -26.46 13.11
N ILE A 110 9.31 -25.47 12.35
CA ILE A 110 9.33 -24.06 12.77
C ILE A 110 7.90 -23.53 12.95
N GLN A 111 6.96 -23.90 12.08
CA GLN A 111 5.57 -23.49 12.22
C GLN A 111 4.95 -24.04 13.51
N ARG A 112 5.26 -25.27 13.92
CA ARG A 112 4.79 -25.82 15.20
C ARG A 112 5.40 -25.12 16.41
N GLU A 113 6.64 -24.64 16.29
CA GLU A 113 7.32 -23.90 17.35
C GLU A 113 6.75 -22.48 17.52
N LEU A 114 6.54 -21.77 16.40
CA LEU A 114 6.22 -20.34 16.40
C LEU A 114 4.72 -20.02 16.36
N LEU A 115 3.88 -20.92 15.86
CA LEU A 115 2.45 -20.69 15.68
C LEU A 115 1.63 -21.35 16.80
N SER A 116 0.49 -20.76 17.13
CA SER A 116 -0.53 -21.45 17.92
C SER A 116 -1.12 -22.64 17.15
N ASP A 117 -1.74 -23.59 17.84
CA ASP A 117 -2.38 -24.77 17.21
C ASP A 117 -3.41 -24.38 16.13
N GLU A 118 -4.19 -23.32 16.37
CA GLU A 118 -5.15 -22.78 15.43
C GLU A 118 -4.46 -22.25 14.15
N LEU A 119 -3.43 -21.42 14.34
CA LEU A 119 -2.64 -20.84 13.25
C LEU A 119 -1.91 -21.92 12.45
N PHE A 120 -1.35 -22.91 13.13
CA PHE A 120 -0.69 -24.06 12.52
C PHE A 120 -1.67 -24.86 11.66
N THR A 121 -2.85 -25.16 12.19
CA THR A 121 -3.90 -25.90 11.47
C THR A 121 -4.33 -25.17 10.20
N ARG A 122 -4.53 -23.84 10.29
CA ARG A 122 -4.92 -23.01 9.15
C ARG A 122 -3.80 -22.88 8.11
N THR A 123 -2.55 -22.77 8.56
CA THR A 123 -1.36 -22.68 7.69
C THR A 123 -1.12 -23.99 6.94
N SER A 124 -1.28 -25.12 7.64
CA SER A 124 -1.04 -26.48 7.12
C SER A 124 -2.18 -27.02 6.24
N ALA A 125 -3.30 -26.31 6.13
CA ALA A 125 -4.41 -26.75 5.30
C ALA A 125 -4.01 -26.82 3.81
N MET A 126 -4.20 -27.98 3.18
CA MET A 126 -3.93 -28.23 1.75
C MET A 126 -5.10 -27.85 0.83
N ARG A 127 -5.87 -26.83 1.23
CA ARG A 127 -6.98 -26.26 0.44
C ARG A 127 -6.99 -24.75 0.60
N PHE A 128 -7.37 -24.05 -0.46
CA PHE A 128 -7.61 -22.62 -0.43
C PHE A 128 -8.85 -22.30 0.41
N LEU A 129 -8.70 -21.34 1.31
CA LEU A 129 -9.72 -20.76 2.16
C LEU A 129 -10.16 -19.40 1.60
N PRO A 130 -11.33 -18.85 1.97
CA PRO A 130 -11.73 -17.51 1.54
C PRO A 130 -10.67 -16.42 1.85
N GLY A 131 -9.97 -16.55 2.99
CA GLY A 131 -8.87 -15.67 3.36
C GLY A 131 -7.67 -15.72 2.40
N ASP A 132 -7.47 -16.83 1.67
CA ASP A 132 -6.40 -16.94 0.68
C ASP A 132 -6.71 -16.15 -0.60
N ALA A 133 -7.97 -16.16 -1.05
CA ALA A 133 -8.40 -15.30 -2.16
C ALA A 133 -8.20 -13.81 -1.80
N ALA A 134 -8.53 -13.42 -0.57
CA ALA A 134 -8.28 -12.07 -0.07
C ALA A 134 -6.77 -11.75 0.01
N HIS A 135 -5.93 -12.72 0.41
CA HIS A 135 -4.47 -12.58 0.43
C HIS A 135 -3.89 -12.38 -0.97
N VAL A 136 -4.30 -13.18 -1.96
CA VAL A 136 -3.85 -13.02 -3.36
C VAL A 136 -4.23 -11.64 -3.90
N ARG A 137 -5.47 -11.18 -3.66
CA ARG A 137 -5.90 -9.82 -4.00
C ARG A 137 -5.02 -8.75 -3.36
N LEU A 138 -4.72 -8.89 -2.08
CA LEU A 138 -3.87 -7.94 -1.36
C LEU A 138 -2.46 -7.92 -1.95
N CYS A 139 -1.86 -9.07 -2.26
CA CYS A 139 -0.54 -9.14 -2.89
C CYS A 139 -0.52 -8.50 -4.29
N LEU A 140 -1.59 -8.69 -5.09
CA LEU A 140 -1.76 -8.01 -6.38
C LEU A 140 -1.79 -6.48 -6.24
N LEU A 141 -2.57 -5.98 -5.27
CA LEU A 141 -2.62 -4.54 -4.99
C LEU A 141 -1.27 -4.02 -4.52
N ALA A 142 -0.62 -4.72 -3.59
CA ALA A 142 0.68 -4.34 -3.05
C ALA A 142 1.76 -4.27 -4.14
N ASP A 143 1.84 -5.27 -5.02
CA ASP A 143 2.77 -5.27 -6.15
C ASP A 143 2.58 -4.05 -7.07
N GLN A 144 1.33 -3.73 -7.42
CA GLN A 144 1.01 -2.57 -8.26
C GLN A 144 1.31 -1.25 -7.55
N ILE A 145 1.07 -1.16 -6.24
CA ILE A 145 1.43 0.01 -5.44
C ILE A 145 2.94 0.19 -5.45
N THR A 146 3.67 -0.85 -5.03
CA THR A 146 5.12 -0.80 -4.89
C THR A 146 5.81 -0.48 -6.22
N LYS A 147 5.37 -1.05 -7.34
CA LYS A 147 5.94 -0.76 -8.67
C LYS A 147 5.88 0.70 -9.07
N HIS A 148 4.77 1.40 -8.79
CA HIS A 148 4.67 2.81 -9.18
C HIS A 148 5.29 3.74 -8.13
N VAL A 149 5.16 3.43 -6.83
CA VAL A 149 5.75 4.27 -5.75
C VAL A 149 7.27 4.22 -5.80
N CYS A 150 7.85 3.03 -6.01
CA CYS A 150 9.30 2.83 -6.05
C CYS A 150 9.88 2.94 -7.47
N ALA A 151 9.10 3.44 -8.44
CA ALA A 151 9.53 3.55 -9.82
C ALA A 151 10.82 4.39 -9.92
N ASN A 152 11.87 3.81 -10.50
CA ASN A 152 13.19 4.44 -10.68
C ASN A 152 13.98 4.73 -9.38
N MET A 153 13.65 4.09 -8.26
CA MET A 153 14.41 4.19 -7.02
C MET A 153 15.33 2.97 -6.87
N PRO A 154 16.66 3.12 -7.02
CA PRO A 154 17.58 1.99 -6.92
C PRO A 154 17.98 1.66 -5.48
N ASP A 155 17.84 2.60 -4.55
CA ASP A 155 18.27 2.43 -3.15
C ASP A 155 17.12 1.95 -2.27
N GLU A 156 17.36 0.89 -1.49
CA GLU A 156 16.38 0.29 -0.60
C GLU A 156 15.93 1.23 0.54
N THR A 157 16.81 2.12 1.00
CA THR A 157 16.46 3.12 2.03
C THR A 157 15.42 4.08 1.46
N ASP A 158 15.67 4.59 0.25
CA ASP A 158 14.75 5.47 -0.44
C ASP A 158 13.41 4.76 -0.73
N GLN A 159 13.46 3.50 -1.15
CA GLN A 159 12.25 2.69 -1.36
C GLN A 159 11.43 2.53 -0.07
N ALA A 160 12.08 2.16 1.04
CA ALA A 160 11.42 2.01 2.33
C ALA A 160 10.83 3.33 2.85
N VAL A 161 11.56 4.44 2.73
CA VAL A 161 11.08 5.77 3.12
C VAL A 161 9.88 6.19 2.29
N ASN A 162 9.93 6.01 0.97
CA ASN A 162 8.81 6.37 0.08
C ASN A 162 7.57 5.51 0.33
N LEU A 163 7.72 4.20 0.52
CA LEU A 163 6.60 3.32 0.88
C LEU A 163 6.01 3.67 2.25
N PHE A 164 6.85 4.02 3.23
CA PHE A 164 6.38 4.43 4.54
C PHE A 164 5.60 5.75 4.46
N GLN A 165 6.13 6.75 3.75
CA GLN A 165 5.43 8.02 3.49
C GLN A 165 4.10 7.78 2.77
N TYR A 166 4.09 6.92 1.74
CA TYR A 166 2.88 6.50 1.04
C TYR A 166 1.82 5.95 2.01
N VAL A 167 2.19 4.99 2.87
CA VAL A 167 1.26 4.43 3.87
C VAL A 167 0.74 5.51 4.81
N THR A 168 1.61 6.36 5.35
CA THR A 168 1.18 7.39 6.32
C THR A 168 0.28 8.45 5.71
N ARG A 169 0.40 8.69 4.40
CA ARG A 169 -0.45 9.61 3.64
C ARG A 169 -1.81 8.99 3.28
N HIS A 170 -1.80 7.72 2.86
CA HIS A 170 -3.00 7.03 2.38
C HIS A 170 -3.81 6.34 3.47
N VAL A 171 -3.23 6.08 4.66
CA VAL A 171 -3.90 5.48 5.81
C VAL A 171 -3.94 6.50 6.94
N ILE A 172 -5.07 7.17 7.12
CA ILE A 172 -5.30 8.17 8.18
C ILE A 172 -5.16 7.49 9.54
N LEU A 173 -4.39 8.10 10.44
CA LEU A 173 -4.21 7.59 11.79
C LEU A 173 -5.48 7.77 12.60
N MET A 174 -6.07 6.67 12.99
CA MET A 174 -7.21 6.61 13.89
C MET A 174 -6.74 6.51 15.35
N ASP A 175 -7.45 7.21 16.24
CA ASP A 175 -7.37 6.90 17.66
C ASP A 175 -7.90 5.48 17.92
N GLU A 176 -7.32 4.76 18.87
CA GLU A 176 -7.69 3.39 19.20
C GLU A 176 -9.16 3.30 19.62
N ALA A 177 -9.64 4.28 20.39
CA ALA A 177 -11.03 4.36 20.84
C ALA A 177 -12.01 4.59 19.68
N SER A 178 -11.57 5.25 18.61
CA SER A 178 -12.39 5.55 17.43
C SER A 178 -12.31 4.44 16.36
N ASN A 179 -11.31 3.55 16.44
CA ASN A 179 -11.10 2.49 15.48
C ASN A 179 -11.96 1.26 15.78
N THR A 180 -13.22 1.29 15.38
CA THR A 180 -14.21 0.25 15.72
C THR A 180 -14.27 -0.91 14.73
N LEU A 181 -13.76 -0.73 13.51
CA LEU A 181 -13.83 -1.76 12.47
C LEU A 181 -12.54 -2.60 12.40
N PRO A 182 -12.63 -3.94 12.34
CA PRO A 182 -11.47 -4.76 12.03
C PRO A 182 -11.04 -4.55 10.58
N LYS A 183 -9.74 -4.51 10.33
CA LYS A 183 -9.18 -4.21 8.99
C LYS A 183 -7.92 -5.03 8.73
N THR A 184 -7.80 -5.52 7.50
CA THR A 184 -6.49 -5.94 6.96
C THR A 184 -5.83 -4.77 6.25
N PRO A 185 -4.59 -4.91 5.74
CA PRO A 185 -3.95 -3.90 4.91
C PRO A 185 -4.81 -3.52 3.70
N TYR A 186 -5.63 -4.45 3.18
CA TYR A 186 -6.55 -4.14 2.09
C TYR A 186 -7.59 -3.10 2.53
N GLU A 187 -8.34 -3.37 3.60
CA GLU A 187 -9.32 -2.43 4.13
C GLU A 187 -8.67 -1.13 4.60
N SER A 188 -7.48 -1.17 5.19
CA SER A 188 -6.76 0.04 5.60
C SER A 188 -6.38 0.95 4.42
N LEU A 189 -5.92 0.39 3.30
CA LEU A 189 -5.62 1.15 2.09
C LEU A 189 -6.88 1.67 1.40
N VAL A 190 -7.88 0.80 1.23
CA VAL A 190 -9.12 1.12 0.50
C VAL A 190 -9.98 2.09 1.29
N TRP A 191 -10.17 1.90 2.58
CA TRP A 191 -10.92 2.87 3.39
C TRP A 191 -10.08 4.08 3.80
N GLY A 192 -8.75 3.98 3.65
CA GLY A 192 -7.82 5.05 3.94
C GLY A 192 -7.72 5.39 5.42
N GLN A 193 -7.93 4.43 6.31
CA GLN A 193 -7.92 4.64 7.77
C GLN A 193 -7.45 3.41 8.54
N GLY A 194 -6.76 3.63 9.67
CA GLY A 194 -6.31 2.58 10.58
C GLY A 194 -5.50 3.11 11.75
N THR A 195 -5.23 2.26 12.75
CA THR A 195 -4.33 2.57 13.87
C THR A 195 -2.85 2.50 13.46
N ALA A 196 -1.94 2.74 14.40
CA ALA A 196 -0.51 2.58 14.17
C ALA A 196 -0.16 1.15 13.73
N GLU A 197 -0.78 0.14 14.34
CA GLU A 197 -0.60 -1.28 14.01
C GLU A 197 -1.05 -1.57 12.57
N HIS A 198 -2.18 -1.00 12.14
CA HIS A 198 -2.65 -1.12 10.76
C HIS A 198 -1.66 -0.50 9.76
N ARG A 199 -1.09 0.67 10.09
CA ARG A 199 -0.04 1.29 9.28
C ARG A 199 1.21 0.42 9.22
N ALA A 200 1.67 -0.15 10.33
CA ALA A 200 2.81 -1.07 10.34
C ALA A 200 2.59 -2.31 9.48
N TRP A 201 1.44 -2.95 9.63
CA TRP A 201 1.11 -4.15 8.85
C TRP A 201 0.96 -3.82 7.35
N THR A 202 0.37 -2.67 7.03
CA THR A 202 0.28 -2.19 5.64
C THR A 202 1.66 -1.91 5.07
N PHE A 203 2.53 -1.23 5.82
CA PHE A 203 3.91 -0.95 5.41
C PHE A 203 4.70 -2.23 5.17
N ALA A 204 4.61 -3.20 6.09
CA ALA A 204 5.21 -4.52 5.92
C ALA A 204 4.70 -5.25 4.66
N THR A 205 3.42 -5.08 4.35
CA THR A 205 2.81 -5.68 3.15
C THR A 205 3.35 -5.05 1.86
N LEU A 206 3.58 -3.74 1.83
CA LEU A 206 4.14 -3.05 0.65
C LEU A 206 5.66 -3.23 0.48
N LEU A 207 6.38 -3.56 1.55
CA LEU A 207 7.81 -3.92 1.47
C LEU A 207 8.03 -5.33 0.86
N ARG A 208 7.05 -6.22 0.97
CA ARG A 208 7.18 -7.62 0.55
C ARG A 208 7.47 -7.83 -0.93
N PRO A 209 6.85 -7.10 -1.90
CA PRO A 209 7.23 -7.19 -3.30
C PRO A 209 8.71 -6.84 -3.56
N LEU A 210 9.32 -6.00 -2.72
CA LEU A 210 10.76 -5.66 -2.79
C LEU A 210 11.65 -6.70 -2.10
N ARG A 211 11.09 -7.76 -1.50
CA ARG A 211 11.81 -8.75 -0.69
C ARG A 211 12.58 -8.12 0.49
N MET A 212 12.10 -6.99 0.99
CA MET A 212 12.64 -6.35 2.20
C MET A 212 11.93 -6.92 3.43
N ASP A 213 12.71 -7.40 4.40
CA ASP A 213 12.17 -7.89 5.66
C ASP A 213 11.90 -6.74 6.63
N CYS A 214 10.88 -6.90 7.44
CA CYS A 214 10.56 -5.94 8.49
C CYS A 214 9.99 -6.63 9.73
N PHE A 215 10.19 -5.97 10.86
CA PHE A 215 9.89 -6.51 12.19
C PHE A 215 9.28 -5.43 13.07
N ILE A 216 8.44 -5.83 14.02
CA ILE A 216 8.06 -4.96 15.14
C ILE A 216 9.10 -5.10 16.24
N ILE A 217 9.67 -3.98 16.67
CA ILE A 217 10.63 -3.91 17.78
C ILE A 217 9.91 -3.31 18.98
N THR A 218 9.73 -4.10 20.03
CA THR A 218 8.97 -3.71 21.23
C THR A 218 9.86 -3.80 22.47
N PRO A 219 10.27 -2.67 23.05
CA PRO A 219 10.90 -2.60 24.36
C PRO A 219 10.15 -3.36 25.46
N THR A 220 10.87 -4.16 26.23
CA THR A 220 10.30 -4.89 27.38
C THR A 220 9.86 -3.92 28.48
N SER A 221 10.59 -2.81 28.65
CA SER A 221 10.28 -1.75 29.63
C SER A 221 8.98 -0.99 29.32
N LYS A 222 8.57 -0.99 28.04
CA LYS A 222 7.46 -0.16 27.53
C LYS A 222 6.69 -0.89 26.43
N PRO A 223 5.98 -1.99 26.74
CA PRO A 223 5.33 -2.82 25.73
C PRO A 223 4.24 -2.12 24.90
N GLY A 224 3.70 -0.99 25.38
CA GLY A 224 2.76 -0.14 24.63
C GLY A 224 3.41 0.82 23.63
N TYR A 225 4.73 0.82 23.50
CA TYR A 225 5.49 1.63 22.54
C TYR A 225 6.38 0.70 21.72
N TRP A 226 6.32 0.84 20.40
CA TRP A 226 7.06 -0.02 19.48
C TRP A 226 7.36 0.75 18.19
N VAL A 227 8.34 0.26 17.42
CA VAL A 227 8.73 0.80 16.12
C VAL A 227 8.83 -0.31 15.09
N VAL A 228 8.76 0.03 13.80
CA VAL A 228 9.03 -0.91 12.71
C VAL A 228 10.51 -0.83 12.36
N GLY A 229 11.20 -1.96 12.43
CA GLY A 229 12.55 -2.14 11.90
C GLY A 229 12.51 -2.72 10.49
N VAL A 230 13.12 -2.08 9.51
CA VAL A 230 13.24 -2.57 8.13
C VAL A 230 14.68 -2.96 7.86
N GLN A 231 14.89 -4.21 7.44
CA GLN A 231 16.21 -4.73 7.13
C GLN A 231 16.60 -4.40 5.68
N THR A 232 17.77 -3.78 5.49
CA THR A 232 18.38 -3.58 4.17
C THR A 232 19.27 -4.76 3.77
N ALA A 233 19.62 -4.86 2.49
CA ALA A 233 20.59 -5.84 1.97
C ALA A 233 21.98 -5.70 2.62
N LYS A 234 22.34 -4.51 3.12
CA LYS A 234 23.55 -4.28 3.92
C LYS A 234 23.44 -4.87 5.33
N GLY A 235 22.25 -5.31 5.74
CA GLY A 235 21.95 -5.87 7.06
C GLY A 235 21.68 -4.82 8.13
N GLU A 236 21.53 -3.56 7.75
CA GLU A 236 21.14 -2.47 8.66
C GLU A 236 19.64 -2.59 8.95
N VAL A 237 19.23 -2.15 10.14
CA VAL A 237 17.82 -2.17 10.56
C VAL A 237 17.36 -0.73 10.75
N LEU A 238 16.71 -0.19 9.73
CA LEU A 238 16.18 1.18 9.68
C LEU A 238 14.91 1.29 10.51
N LEU A 239 14.76 2.36 11.30
CA LEU A 239 13.64 2.50 12.24
C LEU A 239 12.58 3.49 11.76
N PHE A 240 11.32 3.08 11.86
CA PHE A 240 10.14 3.86 11.49
C PHE A 240 9.10 3.85 12.61
N ASP A 241 8.45 4.98 12.88
CA ASP A 241 7.36 5.10 13.85
C ASP A 241 6.03 5.36 13.13
N PRO A 242 5.17 4.33 12.94
CA PRO A 242 3.88 4.47 12.27
C PRO A 242 2.86 5.37 12.99
N LYS A 243 3.00 5.53 14.32
CA LYS A 243 2.15 6.39 15.14
C LYS A 243 2.51 7.85 14.93
N LEU A 244 3.81 8.17 14.90
CA LEU A 244 4.29 9.50 14.52
C LEU A 244 4.12 9.76 13.02
N GLY A 245 4.13 8.69 12.23
CA GLY A 245 4.13 8.72 10.78
C GLY A 245 5.42 9.33 10.21
N LEU A 246 6.55 9.14 10.91
CA LEU A 246 7.88 9.59 10.49
C LEU A 246 8.91 8.44 10.65
N PRO A 247 9.93 8.35 9.78
CA PRO A 247 11.14 7.61 10.12
C PRO A 247 11.81 8.24 11.35
N ILE A 248 12.47 7.43 12.18
CA ILE A 248 13.33 7.96 13.24
C ILE A 248 14.52 8.63 12.53
N PRO A 249 14.78 9.93 12.71
CA PRO A 249 15.79 10.64 11.90
C PRO A 249 17.21 10.23 12.28
N SER A 250 18.05 9.84 11.31
CA SER A 250 19.50 9.70 11.56
C SER A 250 20.14 11.08 11.78
N LEU A 251 21.18 11.14 12.61
CA LEU A 251 21.99 12.36 12.78
C LEU A 251 22.89 12.66 11.58
N SER A 252 23.20 11.63 10.78
CA SER A 252 24.00 11.76 9.56
C SER A 252 23.19 12.25 8.36
N GLY A 253 21.86 12.27 8.48
CA GLY A 253 20.96 12.67 7.41
C GLY A 253 21.03 14.16 7.14
N GLU A 254 20.97 14.54 5.86
CA GLU A 254 20.83 15.92 5.48
C GLU A 254 19.55 16.51 6.09
N GLN A 255 19.69 17.73 6.63
CA GLN A 255 18.56 18.48 7.18
C GLN A 255 17.99 19.44 6.15
N THR A 256 18.12 19.13 4.85
CA THR A 256 17.71 19.96 3.71
C THR A 256 16.22 19.87 3.41
N THR A 257 15.54 18.85 3.95
CA THR A 257 14.11 18.64 3.75
C THR A 257 13.32 18.69 5.07
N PRO A 258 12.04 19.12 4.98
CA PRO A 258 11.04 19.01 6.03
C PRO A 258 10.99 17.66 6.76
N PHE A 259 10.87 16.61 5.96
CA PHE A 259 10.71 15.26 6.44
C PHE A 259 12.08 14.59 6.49
N PRO A 260 12.36 13.76 7.49
CA PRO A 260 13.60 12.99 7.49
C PRO A 260 13.60 12.01 6.32
N THR A 261 14.65 12.08 5.51
CA THR A 261 14.88 11.20 4.36
C THR A 261 15.83 10.05 4.68
N LEU A 262 16.64 10.18 5.72
CA LEU A 262 17.51 9.12 6.21
C LEU A 262 17.05 8.61 7.59
N PRO A 263 16.51 7.39 7.67
CA PRO A 263 16.17 6.76 8.94
C PRO A 263 17.42 6.39 9.75
N ALA A 264 17.35 6.51 11.07
CA ALA A 264 18.33 6.00 12.00
C ALA A 264 18.29 4.47 12.03
N THR A 265 19.44 3.86 12.27
CA THR A 265 19.52 2.41 12.45
C THR A 265 19.33 2.01 13.91
N LEU A 266 18.88 0.78 14.17
CA LEU A 266 18.84 0.24 15.53
C LEU A 266 20.22 0.25 16.22
N ALA A 267 21.29 0.04 15.45
CA ALA A 267 22.66 0.11 15.95
C ALA A 267 23.02 1.53 16.44
N GLU A 268 22.62 2.58 15.70
CA GLU A 268 22.80 3.98 16.11
C GLU A 268 22.05 4.27 17.41
N ILE A 269 20.80 3.82 17.54
CA ILE A 269 20.01 4.00 18.76
C ILE A 269 20.70 3.34 19.96
N LYS A 270 21.09 2.07 19.84
CA LYS A 270 21.77 1.34 20.92
C LYS A 270 23.10 2.00 21.32
N LYS A 271 23.78 2.67 20.39
CA LYS A 271 25.06 3.33 20.67
C LYS A 271 24.88 4.61 21.47
N GLU A 272 24.01 5.53 21.06
CA GLU A 272 23.99 6.90 21.61
C GLU A 272 22.61 7.48 21.95
N GLY A 273 21.52 6.94 21.42
CA GLY A 273 20.15 7.40 21.75
C GLY A 273 19.74 8.79 21.24
N SER A 274 20.71 9.60 20.80
CA SER A 274 20.50 10.94 20.26
C SER A 274 19.54 11.01 19.06
N PRO A 275 19.42 10.00 18.16
CA PRO A 275 18.41 10.07 17.11
C PRO A 275 16.97 10.07 17.65
N LEU A 276 16.70 9.42 18.79
CA LEU A 276 15.38 9.49 19.45
C LEU A 276 15.12 10.87 20.03
N ARG A 277 16.15 11.50 20.60
CA ARG A 277 16.04 12.84 21.18
C ARG A 277 15.89 13.92 20.11
N ALA A 278 16.29 13.66 18.87
CA ALA A 278 16.06 14.55 17.75
C ALA A 278 14.55 14.73 17.45
N LEU A 279 13.69 13.81 17.90
CA LEU A 279 12.23 13.92 17.79
C LEU A 279 11.59 14.73 18.94
N ASP A 280 12.35 15.07 19.99
CA ASP A 280 11.83 15.90 21.08
C ASP A 280 11.57 17.33 20.61
N SER A 281 10.51 17.94 21.15
CA SER A 281 10.31 19.39 21.10
C SER A 281 10.55 20.02 22.48
N SER A 282 10.36 21.34 22.57
CA SER A 282 10.40 22.07 23.85
C SER A 282 9.44 21.47 24.87
N ASP A 283 8.23 21.13 24.42
CA ASP A 283 7.09 20.82 25.28
C ASP A 283 6.71 19.33 25.27
N LEU A 284 7.10 18.58 24.23
CA LEU A 284 6.76 17.17 24.07
C LEU A 284 8.03 16.34 23.90
N LYS A 285 8.10 15.21 24.62
CA LYS A 285 9.22 14.28 24.54
C LYS A 285 8.80 13.01 23.81
N TYR A 286 9.68 12.50 22.96
CA TYR A 286 9.53 11.18 22.36
C TYR A 286 9.58 10.12 23.47
N PRO A 287 8.64 9.15 23.50
CA PRO A 287 8.45 8.27 24.65
C PRO A 287 9.56 7.24 24.84
N LEU A 288 10.26 6.84 23.77
CA LEU A 288 11.32 5.83 23.83
C LEU A 288 12.71 6.46 24.06
N THR A 289 13.52 5.87 24.93
CA THR A 289 14.92 6.24 25.17
C THR A 289 15.86 5.12 24.74
N LYS A 290 17.18 5.37 24.81
CA LYS A 290 18.19 4.35 24.49
C LYS A 290 18.07 3.12 25.39
N GLU A 291 17.78 3.35 26.67
CA GLU A 291 17.69 2.31 27.70
C GLU A 291 16.54 1.33 27.41
N ASP A 292 15.46 1.80 26.77
CA ASP A 292 14.35 0.95 26.34
C ASP A 292 14.78 -0.10 25.28
N PHE A 293 15.92 0.09 24.59
CA PHE A 293 16.47 -0.86 23.62
C PHE A 293 17.59 -1.74 24.20
N ALA A 294 17.79 -1.74 25.53
CA ALA A 294 18.66 -2.72 26.18
C ALA A 294 18.02 -4.12 26.15
N GLU A 295 16.71 -4.19 26.37
CA GLU A 295 15.91 -5.43 26.32
C GLU A 295 14.62 -5.18 25.53
N PHE A 296 14.40 -5.97 24.47
CA PHE A 296 13.23 -5.85 23.61
C PHE A 296 12.87 -7.20 22.98
N SER A 297 11.69 -7.29 22.38
CA SER A 297 11.27 -8.40 21.53
C SER A 297 11.23 -7.98 20.06
N VAL A 298 11.41 -8.95 19.16
CA VAL A 298 11.36 -8.78 17.71
C VAL A 298 10.21 -9.63 17.19
N SER A 299 9.20 -9.02 16.60
CA SER A 299 8.03 -9.75 16.11
C SER A 299 7.96 -9.77 14.59
N ILE A 300 7.88 -10.96 14.01
CA ILE A 300 7.69 -11.18 12.57
C ILE A 300 6.24 -10.87 12.20
N ILE A 301 6.07 -10.10 11.12
CA ILE A 301 4.76 -9.67 10.62
C ILE A 301 4.30 -10.61 9.51
N GLY A 302 3.22 -11.37 9.73
CA GLY A 302 2.68 -12.25 8.69
C GLY A 302 1.32 -12.83 9.04
N THR A 303 0.82 -13.68 8.14
CA THR A 303 -0.51 -14.31 8.23
C THR A 303 -0.38 -15.79 7.86
N PRO A 304 -1.34 -16.65 8.24
CA PRO A 304 -1.35 -18.06 7.82
C PRO A 304 -1.18 -18.28 6.33
N SER A 305 -1.81 -17.45 5.49
CA SER A 305 -1.69 -17.56 4.03
C SER A 305 -0.25 -17.36 3.57
N LEU A 306 0.46 -16.38 4.13
CA LEU A 306 1.86 -16.06 3.77
C LEU A 306 2.85 -17.21 4.00
N TRP A 307 2.54 -18.09 4.96
CA TRP A 307 3.38 -19.24 5.33
C TRP A 307 2.82 -20.58 4.85
N SER A 308 1.70 -20.57 4.14
CA SER A 308 1.06 -21.82 3.71
C SER A 308 1.72 -22.42 2.48
N ARG A 309 1.89 -23.75 2.49
CA ARG A 309 2.42 -24.52 1.35
C ARG A 309 1.64 -24.26 0.05
N ARG A 310 0.31 -24.19 0.13
CA ARG A 310 -0.56 -23.88 -1.02
C ARG A 310 -0.27 -22.53 -1.67
N MET A 311 0.15 -21.51 -0.91
CA MET A 311 0.60 -20.24 -1.51
C MET A 311 1.96 -20.38 -2.18
N ALA A 312 2.85 -21.21 -1.64
CA ALA A 312 4.13 -21.55 -2.28
C ALA A 312 3.89 -22.23 -3.63
N GLU A 313 3.03 -23.25 -3.67
CA GLU A 313 2.64 -23.96 -4.89
C GLU A 313 1.95 -23.04 -5.89
N LEU A 314 1.02 -22.18 -5.43
CA LEU A 314 0.39 -21.18 -6.29
C LEU A 314 1.42 -20.21 -6.88
N GLN A 315 2.36 -19.69 -6.08
CA GLN A 315 3.41 -18.78 -6.55
C GLN A 315 4.32 -19.45 -7.57
N TYR A 316 4.66 -20.72 -7.37
CA TYR A 316 5.50 -21.49 -8.29
C TYR A 316 4.86 -21.62 -9.68
N MET A 317 3.52 -21.70 -9.75
CA MET A 317 2.77 -21.82 -11.00
C MET A 317 2.44 -20.50 -11.67
N LEU A 318 2.74 -19.36 -11.03
CA LEU A 318 2.54 -18.07 -11.67
C LEU A 318 3.43 -17.97 -12.90
N ASP A 319 2.89 -17.41 -13.98
CA ASP A 319 3.67 -17.01 -15.14
C ASP A 319 4.83 -16.10 -14.67
N PRO A 320 6.08 -16.35 -15.09
CA PRO A 320 7.23 -15.52 -14.73
C PRO A 320 7.06 -14.03 -15.02
N LEU A 321 6.17 -13.66 -15.96
CA LEU A 321 5.80 -12.28 -16.27
C LEU A 321 4.88 -11.64 -15.20
N PHE A 322 4.37 -12.44 -14.26
CA PHE A 322 3.57 -12.04 -13.11
C PHE A 322 4.28 -12.39 -11.78
N PRO A 323 5.45 -11.80 -11.48
CA PRO A 323 6.23 -12.13 -10.29
C PRO A 323 5.61 -11.48 -9.04
N ILE A 324 4.58 -12.11 -8.48
CA ILE A 324 3.92 -11.65 -7.26
C ILE A 324 4.38 -12.50 -6.08
N ALA A 325 4.81 -11.85 -5.01
CA ALA A 325 5.17 -12.52 -3.76
C ALA A 325 3.91 -12.92 -2.97
N LEU A 326 3.46 -14.16 -3.13
CA LEU A 326 2.35 -14.76 -2.38
C LEU A 326 2.83 -15.50 -1.13
N TYR A 327 4.04 -16.04 -1.16
CA TYR A 327 4.62 -16.86 -0.12
C TYR A 327 6.01 -16.36 0.30
N ASP A 328 6.30 -16.49 1.59
CA ASP A 328 7.60 -16.21 2.20
C ASP A 328 8.13 -17.41 2.99
N GLY A 329 7.23 -18.15 3.65
CA GLY A 329 7.59 -19.28 4.49
C GLY A 329 8.21 -18.88 5.84
N LEU A 330 8.17 -19.80 6.80
CA LEU A 330 8.89 -19.67 8.07
C LEU A 330 10.19 -20.49 8.09
N GLY A 331 10.34 -21.47 7.20
CA GLY A 331 11.54 -22.27 6.98
C GLY A 331 12.17 -22.07 5.59
N GLU A 332 13.22 -22.83 5.31
CA GLU A 332 14.01 -22.69 4.08
C GLU A 332 13.21 -23.10 2.85
N ASN A 333 13.21 -22.25 1.83
CA ASN A 333 12.47 -22.51 0.61
C ASN A 333 13.18 -21.96 -0.64
N ALA A 334 12.93 -22.62 -1.78
CA ALA A 334 13.51 -22.22 -3.07
C ALA A 334 12.91 -20.93 -3.65
N LEU A 335 11.72 -20.53 -3.17
CA LEU A 335 10.99 -19.36 -3.68
C LEU A 335 11.56 -18.03 -3.16
N ARG A 336 12.31 -18.07 -2.07
CA ARG A 336 13.07 -16.93 -1.55
C ARG A 336 14.49 -17.40 -1.19
N PRO A 337 15.46 -17.25 -2.11
CA PRO A 337 16.84 -17.66 -1.84
C PRO A 337 17.41 -16.87 -0.65
N ASN A 338 18.33 -17.50 0.09
CA ASN A 338 19.03 -16.94 1.25
C ASN A 338 18.27 -16.96 2.59
N ALA A 339 17.62 -18.08 2.91
CA ALA A 339 17.04 -18.42 4.22
C ALA A 339 15.60 -17.92 4.44
N SER A 340 14.90 -18.50 5.41
CA SER A 340 13.51 -18.18 5.80
C SER A 340 13.36 -16.82 6.45
N VAL A 341 12.13 -16.29 6.63
CA VAL A 341 11.94 -15.01 7.36
C VAL A 341 12.46 -15.07 8.79
N GLN A 342 12.32 -16.20 9.48
CA GLN A 342 12.88 -16.40 10.82
C GLN A 342 14.40 -16.41 10.78
N GLN A 343 15.01 -17.18 9.86
CA GLN A 343 16.46 -17.26 9.75
C GLN A 343 17.07 -15.92 9.31
N ARG A 344 16.40 -15.16 8.43
CA ARG A 344 16.82 -13.80 8.04
C ARG A 344 16.74 -12.84 9.22
N ALA A 345 15.70 -12.95 10.06
CA ALA A 345 15.61 -12.20 11.32
C ALA A 345 16.76 -12.56 12.29
N ILE A 346 17.08 -13.85 12.45
CA ILE A 346 18.23 -14.31 13.26
C ILE A 346 19.55 -13.76 12.70
N ALA A 347 19.74 -13.84 11.38
CA ALA A 347 20.94 -13.36 10.72
C ALA A 347 21.11 -11.83 10.86
N ALA A 348 20.02 -11.08 10.76
CA ALA A 348 20.00 -9.63 10.98
C ALA A 348 20.44 -9.28 12.40
N GLY A 349 19.89 -9.99 13.39
CA GLY A 349 20.25 -9.85 14.81
C GLY A 349 21.72 -10.13 15.06
N LYS A 350 22.21 -11.28 14.57
CA LYS A 350 23.58 -11.76 14.79
C LYS A 350 24.64 -10.88 14.13
N LYS A 351 24.42 -10.45 12.88
CA LYS A 351 25.43 -9.69 12.10
C LYS A 351 25.89 -8.43 12.82
N ASN A 352 24.97 -7.76 13.51
CA ASN A 352 25.20 -6.47 14.17
C ASN A 352 25.02 -6.53 15.70
N GLN A 353 24.96 -7.72 16.30
CA GLN A 353 24.75 -7.94 17.74
C GLN A 353 23.53 -7.15 18.27
N LEU A 354 22.45 -7.18 17.50
CA LEU A 354 21.24 -6.41 17.79
C LEU A 354 20.31 -7.17 18.74
N TRP A 355 20.03 -8.45 18.45
CA TRP A 355 19.18 -9.34 19.23
C TRP A 355 19.57 -10.81 19.03
N GLU A 356 19.09 -11.66 19.93
CA GLU A 356 19.23 -13.12 19.95
C GLU A 356 17.97 -13.83 19.43
N SER A 357 18.07 -15.12 19.11
CA SER A 357 16.99 -15.88 18.48
C SER A 357 15.76 -16.09 19.36
N ASP A 358 15.93 -16.17 20.68
CA ASP A 358 14.87 -16.33 21.67
C ASP A 358 14.01 -15.06 21.86
N GLN A 359 14.47 -13.92 21.34
CA GLN A 359 13.71 -12.66 21.32
C GLN A 359 12.73 -12.58 20.14
N ILE A 360 12.74 -13.57 19.23
CA ILE A 360 11.93 -13.57 18.02
C ILE A 360 10.58 -14.27 18.28
N GLN A 361 9.49 -13.60 17.92
CA GLN A 361 8.13 -14.13 18.03
C GLN A 361 7.28 -13.76 16.80
N ILE A 362 6.07 -14.30 16.73
CA ILE A 362 5.07 -13.89 15.73
C ILE A 362 4.23 -12.73 16.29
N TRP A 363 4.07 -11.68 15.49
CA TRP A 363 3.17 -10.59 15.87
C TRP A 363 1.70 -11.04 15.74
N LYS A 364 0.94 -10.93 16.83
CA LYS A 364 -0.44 -11.46 16.90
C LYS A 364 -1.46 -10.61 16.15
N PHE A 365 -1.21 -9.31 16.04
CA PHE A 365 -2.17 -8.34 15.52
C PHE A 365 -2.76 -8.69 14.15
N PRO A 366 -1.98 -9.09 13.12
CA PRO A 366 -2.53 -9.51 11.83
C PRO A 366 -3.59 -10.62 11.92
N HIS A 367 -3.36 -11.64 12.75
CA HIS A 367 -4.29 -12.74 12.92
C HIS A 367 -5.57 -12.31 13.64
N GLU A 368 -5.43 -11.56 14.73
CA GLU A 368 -6.56 -11.03 15.50
C GLU A 368 -7.48 -10.18 14.60
N GLN A 369 -6.89 -9.36 13.72
CA GLN A 369 -7.65 -8.57 12.76
C GLN A 369 -8.35 -9.41 11.69
N ILE A 370 -7.70 -10.46 11.16
CA ILE A 370 -8.32 -11.37 10.18
C ILE A 370 -9.52 -12.09 10.81
N SER A 371 -9.35 -12.64 12.01
CA SER A 371 -10.43 -13.35 12.71
C SER A 371 -11.58 -12.40 13.05
N ALA A 372 -11.29 -11.19 13.55
CA ALA A 372 -12.30 -10.18 13.83
C ALA A 372 -13.03 -9.73 12.55
N LEU A 373 -12.32 -9.60 11.42
CA LEU A 373 -12.91 -9.26 10.13
C LEU A 373 -13.84 -10.35 9.60
N GLU A 374 -13.43 -11.62 9.72
CA GLU A 374 -14.26 -12.77 9.32
C GLU A 374 -15.57 -12.81 10.12
N LEU A 375 -15.54 -12.48 11.41
CA LEU A 375 -16.74 -12.34 12.24
C LEU A 375 -17.60 -11.15 11.81
N ALA A 376 -16.99 -9.98 11.60
CA ALA A 376 -17.73 -8.76 11.23
C ALA A 376 -18.47 -8.89 9.89
N LYS A 377 -17.93 -9.68 8.94
CA LYS A 377 -18.55 -9.95 7.64
C LYS A 377 -19.84 -10.79 7.72
N GLN A 378 -20.05 -11.51 8.81
CA GLN A 378 -21.22 -12.39 8.97
C GLN A 378 -22.50 -11.63 9.34
N ASP A 379 -22.36 -10.41 9.88
CA ASP A 379 -23.47 -9.57 10.29
C ASP A 379 -23.78 -8.50 9.22
N PRO A 380 -24.90 -8.62 8.48
CA PRO A 380 -25.28 -7.68 7.42
C PRO A 380 -25.69 -6.30 7.95
N ASP A 381 -26.00 -6.17 9.24
CA ASP A 381 -26.38 -4.91 9.89
C ASP A 381 -25.20 -4.29 10.65
N SER A 382 -24.02 -4.89 10.58
CA SER A 382 -22.82 -4.41 11.24
C SER A 382 -22.33 -3.06 10.67
N ALA A 383 -21.56 -2.36 11.49
CA ALA A 383 -20.80 -1.19 11.07
C ALA A 383 -19.85 -1.50 9.88
N TYR A 384 -19.38 -2.75 9.76
CA TYR A 384 -18.60 -3.23 8.62
C TYR A 384 -19.42 -3.24 7.33
N ALA A 385 -20.63 -3.84 7.37
CA ALA A 385 -21.52 -3.89 6.22
C ALA A 385 -21.93 -2.49 5.74
N LEU A 386 -22.20 -1.56 6.66
CA LEU A 386 -22.47 -0.16 6.32
C LEU A 386 -21.27 0.51 5.64
N GLN A 387 -20.05 0.27 6.12
CA GLN A 387 -18.83 0.78 5.49
C GLN A 387 -18.67 0.23 4.06
N VAL A 388 -18.96 -1.06 3.84
CA VAL A 388 -18.96 -1.65 2.48
C VAL A 388 -20.00 -0.96 1.58
N GLN A 389 -21.20 -0.67 2.09
CA GLN A 389 -22.23 0.03 1.31
C GLN A 389 -21.85 1.47 0.95
N ILE A 390 -21.16 2.20 1.83
CA ILE A 390 -20.61 3.53 1.51
C ILE A 390 -19.66 3.42 0.31
N PHE A 391 -18.80 2.39 0.32
CA PHE A 391 -17.81 2.15 -0.73
C PHE A 391 -18.38 1.57 -2.03
N ALA A 392 -19.55 0.94 -1.96
CA ALA A 392 -20.35 0.55 -3.13
C ALA A 392 -21.08 1.74 -3.78
N GLY A 393 -21.19 2.88 -3.08
CA GLY A 393 -21.78 4.11 -3.60
C GLY A 393 -21.00 4.74 -4.77
N PRO A 394 -21.55 5.76 -5.44
CA PRO A 394 -22.78 6.46 -5.10
C PRO A 394 -24.05 5.80 -5.66
N GLN A 395 -25.19 6.14 -5.05
CA GLN A 395 -26.53 5.75 -5.48
C GLN A 395 -27.23 6.92 -6.18
N LEU A 396 -27.63 6.75 -7.43
CA LEU A 396 -28.24 7.78 -8.27
C LEU A 396 -29.75 7.58 -8.37
N LYS A 397 -30.53 8.67 -8.29
CA LYS A 397 -31.95 8.64 -8.66
C LYS A 397 -32.07 8.76 -10.17
N LYS A 398 -32.44 7.67 -10.85
CA LYS A 398 -32.75 7.70 -12.28
C LYS A 398 -34.23 7.94 -12.48
N VAL A 399 -34.53 8.92 -13.32
CA VAL A 399 -35.87 9.15 -13.86
C VAL A 399 -35.92 8.42 -15.21
N SER A 400 -36.92 7.59 -15.43
CA SER A 400 -37.12 6.97 -16.75
C SER A 400 -37.40 8.08 -17.78
N MET A 401 -36.64 8.06 -18.87
CA MET A 401 -36.79 8.98 -19.99
C MET A 401 -37.14 8.14 -21.22
N ILE A 402 -38.17 8.55 -21.95
CA ILE A 402 -38.52 7.98 -23.26
C ILE A 402 -38.16 8.97 -24.35
N TYR A 403 -37.79 8.45 -25.52
CA TYR A 403 -37.60 9.30 -26.69
C TYR A 403 -38.98 9.65 -27.25
N ASP A 404 -39.33 10.93 -27.22
CA ASP A 404 -40.53 11.43 -27.86
C ASP A 404 -40.21 11.76 -29.32
N GLU A 405 -40.75 10.96 -30.23
CA GLU A 405 -40.54 11.08 -31.67
C GLU A 405 -41.02 12.44 -32.22
N GLN A 406 -42.04 13.05 -31.61
CA GLN A 406 -42.58 14.34 -32.07
C GLN A 406 -41.65 15.49 -31.76
N SER A 407 -41.07 15.51 -30.56
CA SER A 407 -40.12 16.55 -30.14
C SER A 407 -38.67 16.23 -30.48
N GLN A 408 -38.38 15.00 -30.95
CA GLN A 408 -37.05 14.45 -31.16
C GLN A 408 -36.13 14.60 -29.93
N LYS A 409 -36.71 14.51 -28.73
CA LYS A 409 -36.02 14.72 -27.45
C LYS A 409 -36.37 13.61 -26.46
N LEU A 410 -35.44 13.38 -25.53
CA LEU A 410 -35.74 12.57 -24.34
C LEU A 410 -36.67 13.37 -23.43
N VAL A 411 -37.87 12.86 -23.21
CA VAL A 411 -38.85 13.40 -22.25
C VAL A 411 -39.02 12.44 -21.09
N ARG A 412 -39.44 12.96 -19.93
CA ARG A 412 -39.77 12.12 -18.79
C ARG A 412 -40.91 11.19 -19.19
N ASP A 413 -40.72 9.90 -18.95
CA ASP A 413 -41.76 8.90 -19.19
C ASP A 413 -42.99 9.20 -18.30
N PRO A 414 -44.15 9.55 -18.90
CA PRO A 414 -45.34 9.87 -18.14
C PRO A 414 -45.93 8.66 -17.41
N GLN A 415 -45.57 7.43 -17.81
CA GLN A 415 -45.96 6.20 -17.13
C GLN A 415 -44.93 5.69 -16.12
N ALA A 416 -43.73 6.29 -16.08
CA ALA A 416 -42.72 5.84 -15.14
C ALA A 416 -43.12 6.12 -13.70
N GLN A 417 -42.95 5.09 -12.88
CA GLN A 417 -43.10 5.16 -11.44
C GLN A 417 -42.09 6.14 -10.82
N ALA A 418 -42.19 6.34 -9.51
CA ALA A 418 -41.27 7.17 -8.75
C ALA A 418 -39.79 6.88 -9.10
N PRO A 419 -38.90 7.89 -9.08
CA PRO A 419 -37.50 7.74 -9.47
C PRO A 419 -36.87 6.52 -8.78
N THR A 420 -36.30 5.61 -9.56
CA THR A 420 -35.63 4.42 -9.02
C THR A 420 -34.23 4.80 -8.57
N VAL A 421 -33.83 4.33 -7.39
CA VAL A 421 -32.45 4.44 -6.92
C VAL A 421 -31.64 3.30 -7.53
N GLN A 422 -30.57 3.63 -8.25
CA GLN A 422 -29.65 2.66 -8.85
C GLN A 422 -28.23 2.95 -8.41
N ALA A 423 -27.39 1.92 -8.29
CA ALA A 423 -25.96 2.12 -8.13
C ALA A 423 -25.39 2.85 -9.35
N ALA A 424 -24.37 3.68 -9.15
CA ALA A 424 -23.59 4.24 -10.24
C ALA A 424 -22.72 3.15 -10.88
N ASP A 425 -22.36 3.37 -12.15
CA ASP A 425 -21.53 2.43 -12.92
C ASP A 425 -20.11 2.30 -12.34
N THR A 426 -19.65 3.28 -11.57
CA THR A 426 -18.34 3.26 -10.92
C THR A 426 -18.50 3.52 -9.43
N THR A 427 -18.04 2.58 -8.62
CA THR A 427 -18.12 2.63 -7.15
C THR A 427 -16.94 3.39 -6.57
N LEU A 428 -17.10 3.99 -5.38
CA LEU A 428 -16.01 4.64 -4.65
C LEU A 428 -14.85 3.67 -4.42
N HIS A 429 -15.14 2.39 -4.15
CA HIS A 429 -14.15 1.33 -4.05
C HIS A 429 -13.27 1.23 -5.31
N ALA A 430 -13.88 1.12 -6.50
CA ALA A 430 -13.15 1.00 -7.74
C ALA A 430 -12.27 2.24 -8.02
N VAL A 431 -12.82 3.44 -7.80
CA VAL A 431 -12.08 4.70 -7.97
C VAL A 431 -10.89 4.78 -7.01
N ARG A 432 -11.05 4.34 -5.76
CA ARG A 432 -9.96 4.33 -4.79
C ARG A 432 -8.88 3.33 -5.16
N ILE A 433 -9.22 2.15 -5.69
CA ILE A 433 -8.23 1.21 -6.21
C ILE A 433 -7.45 1.84 -7.37
N GLU A 434 -8.11 2.51 -8.33
CA GLU A 434 -7.43 3.22 -9.42
C GLU A 434 -6.44 4.26 -8.87
N GLN A 435 -6.87 5.05 -7.88
CA GLN A 435 -6.01 6.04 -7.24
C GLN A 435 -4.79 5.39 -6.58
N LEU A 436 -5.00 4.34 -5.77
CA LEU A 436 -3.93 3.64 -5.07
C LEU A 436 -2.91 3.04 -6.05
N GLN A 437 -3.34 2.58 -7.22
CA GLN A 437 -2.46 2.05 -8.27
C GLN A 437 -1.68 3.14 -9.05
N GLY A 438 -1.81 4.42 -8.69
CA GLY A 438 -1.16 5.53 -9.39
C GLY A 438 -1.95 6.07 -10.60
N ASN A 439 -3.17 5.58 -10.86
CA ASN A 439 -4.00 6.02 -11.99
C ASN A 439 -4.77 7.32 -11.67
N HIS A 440 -4.09 8.32 -11.09
CA HIS A 440 -4.69 9.52 -10.51
C HIS A 440 -5.56 10.34 -11.49
N ARG A 441 -5.22 10.38 -12.79
CA ARG A 441 -6.05 11.08 -13.80
C ARG A 441 -7.40 10.39 -14.00
N SER A 442 -7.40 9.06 -14.05
CA SER A 442 -8.64 8.27 -14.17
C SER A 442 -9.48 8.45 -12.91
N ALA A 443 -8.84 8.29 -11.73
CA ALA A 443 -9.52 8.43 -10.46
C ALA A 443 -10.19 9.80 -10.30
N LEU A 444 -9.51 10.89 -10.65
CA LEU A 444 -10.09 12.25 -10.61
C LEU A 444 -11.34 12.41 -11.49
N LYS A 445 -11.35 11.80 -12.67
CA LYS A 445 -12.54 11.83 -13.55
C LYS A 445 -13.73 11.15 -12.87
N HIS A 446 -13.49 10.07 -12.14
CA HIS A 446 -14.54 9.30 -11.48
C HIS A 446 -14.94 9.86 -10.11
N PHE A 447 -14.07 10.58 -9.38
CA PHE A 447 -14.46 11.26 -8.14
C PHE A 447 -15.51 12.38 -8.34
N GLY A 448 -15.49 13.07 -9.48
CA GLY A 448 -16.43 14.17 -9.77
C GLY A 448 -17.91 13.76 -9.66
N PRO A 449 -18.36 12.70 -10.36
CA PRO A 449 -19.71 12.15 -10.19
C PRO A 449 -20.05 11.79 -8.73
N ILE A 450 -19.13 11.16 -7.99
CA ILE A 450 -19.34 10.79 -6.58
C ILE A 450 -19.57 12.03 -5.72
N LEU A 451 -18.76 13.06 -5.89
CA LEU A 451 -18.87 14.33 -5.18
C LEU A 451 -20.19 15.05 -5.45
N SER A 452 -20.82 14.84 -6.60
CA SER A 452 -22.07 15.51 -6.96
C SER A 452 -23.32 14.68 -6.66
N ALA A 453 -23.18 13.36 -6.46
CA ALA A 453 -24.30 12.43 -6.32
C ALA A 453 -25.25 12.81 -5.17
N TYR A 454 -24.72 13.24 -4.02
CA TYR A 454 -25.53 13.64 -2.87
C TYR A 454 -26.50 14.81 -3.18
N ARG A 455 -26.18 15.65 -4.17
CA ARG A 455 -27.05 16.78 -4.58
C ARG A 455 -28.32 16.31 -5.27
N THR A 456 -28.23 15.18 -5.96
CA THR A 456 -29.35 14.55 -6.66
C THR A 456 -30.08 13.53 -5.78
N ASN A 457 -29.36 12.91 -4.84
CA ASN A 457 -29.87 11.91 -3.92
C ASN A 457 -29.15 12.01 -2.57
N ALA A 458 -29.69 12.79 -1.63
CA ALA A 458 -29.08 13.06 -0.33
C ALA A 458 -29.30 11.91 0.67
N THR A 459 -28.70 10.74 0.39
CA THR A 459 -28.62 9.62 1.34
C THR A 459 -27.36 9.74 2.18
N ILE A 460 -27.35 9.10 3.35
CA ILE A 460 -26.16 9.01 4.21
C ILE A 460 -24.99 8.41 3.41
N LEU A 461 -25.23 7.32 2.67
CA LEU A 461 -24.20 6.66 1.85
C LEU A 461 -23.52 7.62 0.85
N ASN A 462 -24.29 8.46 0.17
CA ASN A 462 -23.75 9.42 -0.79
C ASN A 462 -23.02 10.59 -0.12
N GLU A 463 -23.51 11.07 1.03
CA GLU A 463 -22.83 12.12 1.79
C GLU A 463 -21.48 11.63 2.30
N GLU A 464 -21.42 10.42 2.87
CA GLU A 464 -20.17 9.84 3.37
C GLU A 464 -19.20 9.50 2.22
N ALA A 465 -19.69 8.94 1.11
CA ALA A 465 -18.85 8.67 -0.06
C ALA A 465 -18.25 9.96 -0.65
N ALA A 466 -19.01 11.07 -0.63
CA ALA A 466 -18.52 12.36 -1.08
C ALA A 466 -17.42 12.93 -0.16
N ASN A 467 -17.48 12.68 1.15
CA ASN A 467 -16.41 13.08 2.08
C ASN A 467 -15.08 12.39 1.74
N TYR A 468 -15.09 11.06 1.51
CA TYR A 468 -13.89 10.33 1.07
C TYR A 468 -13.38 10.82 -0.30
N ALA A 469 -14.28 10.93 -1.29
CA ALA A 469 -13.92 11.37 -2.63
C ALA A 469 -13.30 12.79 -2.64
N ALA A 470 -13.70 13.67 -1.73
CA ALA A 470 -13.21 15.05 -1.69
C ALA A 470 -11.75 15.11 -1.23
N LEU A 471 -11.43 14.40 -0.14
CA LEU A 471 -10.07 14.28 0.36
C LEU A 471 -9.14 13.66 -0.69
N TRP A 472 -9.57 12.54 -1.28
CA TRP A 472 -8.78 11.79 -2.25
C TRP A 472 -8.65 12.46 -3.62
N ALA A 473 -9.59 13.32 -3.98
CA ALA A 473 -9.43 14.20 -5.14
C ALA A 473 -8.29 15.21 -4.90
N GLY A 474 -8.20 15.82 -3.71
CA GLY A 474 -7.09 16.71 -3.34
C GLY A 474 -5.74 15.98 -3.36
N GLU A 475 -5.70 14.77 -2.80
CA GLU A 475 -4.52 13.89 -2.84
C GLU A 475 -4.10 13.53 -4.27
N SER A 476 -5.05 13.12 -5.13
CA SER A 476 -4.76 12.79 -6.53
C SER A 476 -4.27 13.99 -7.35
N GLN A 477 -4.72 15.21 -7.01
CA GLN A 477 -4.21 16.44 -7.63
C GLN A 477 -2.76 16.71 -7.19
N LEU A 478 -2.44 16.49 -5.92
CA LEU A 478 -1.08 16.59 -5.40
C LEU A 478 -0.13 15.60 -6.11
N ASP A 479 -0.53 14.34 -6.26
CA ASP A 479 0.27 13.33 -6.98
C ASP A 479 0.46 13.64 -8.48
N LEU A 480 -0.44 14.43 -9.07
CA LEU A 480 -0.30 14.96 -10.43
C LEU A 480 0.48 16.27 -10.49
N HIS A 481 1.11 16.70 -9.40
CA HIS A 481 1.83 17.96 -9.24
C HIS A 481 0.96 19.20 -9.54
N LYS A 482 -0.36 19.12 -9.30
CA LYS A 482 -1.30 20.24 -9.42
C LYS A 482 -1.49 20.90 -8.06
N THR A 483 -0.40 21.37 -7.46
CA THR A 483 -0.34 21.78 -6.06
C THR A 483 -1.33 22.89 -5.70
N SER A 484 -1.47 23.95 -6.51
CA SER A 484 -2.44 25.03 -6.24
C SER A 484 -3.89 24.52 -6.23
N VAL A 485 -4.24 23.60 -7.13
CA VAL A 485 -5.59 23.02 -7.22
C VAL A 485 -5.84 22.07 -6.02
N ALA A 486 -4.80 21.33 -5.62
CA ALA A 486 -4.84 20.48 -4.44
C ALA A 486 -5.12 21.31 -3.18
N ILE A 487 -4.39 22.42 -2.99
CA ILE A 487 -4.58 23.34 -1.86
C ILE A 487 -6.02 23.84 -1.81
N GLU A 488 -6.57 24.35 -2.93
CA GLU A 488 -7.96 24.83 -2.98
C GLU A 488 -8.97 23.72 -2.65
N THR A 489 -8.76 22.52 -3.18
CA THR A 489 -9.63 21.36 -2.95
C THR A 489 -9.61 20.94 -1.48
N LEU A 490 -8.44 20.92 -0.86
CA LEU A 490 -8.26 20.55 0.55
C LEU A 490 -8.81 21.61 1.50
N ASP A 491 -8.61 22.90 1.20
CA ASP A 491 -9.22 24.00 1.95
C ASP A 491 -10.74 23.95 1.89
N ARG A 492 -11.29 23.70 0.70
CA ARG A 492 -12.73 23.49 0.53
C ARG A 492 -13.20 22.29 1.34
N PHE A 493 -12.46 21.18 1.34
CA PHE A 493 -12.80 20.02 2.15
C PHE A 493 -12.83 20.37 3.64
N VAL A 494 -11.79 21.00 4.19
CA VAL A 494 -11.75 21.39 5.61
C VAL A 494 -12.92 22.32 5.96
N ALA A 495 -13.22 23.30 5.10
CA ALA A 495 -14.29 24.28 5.33
C ALA A 495 -15.70 23.72 5.16
N THR A 496 -15.91 22.75 4.26
CA THR A 496 -17.24 22.30 3.84
C THR A 496 -17.56 20.85 4.16
N ALA A 497 -16.59 20.08 4.67
CA ALA A 497 -16.79 18.70 5.11
C ALA A 497 -17.98 18.66 6.07
N ARG A 498 -19.05 18.01 5.62
CA ARG A 498 -20.32 17.95 6.33
C ARG A 498 -20.14 17.09 7.55
N GLN A 499 -20.77 17.45 8.66
CA GLN A 499 -20.77 16.59 9.85
C GLN A 499 -21.27 15.20 9.47
N SER A 500 -20.44 14.19 9.75
CA SER A 500 -20.74 12.80 9.48
C SER A 500 -21.98 12.42 10.27
N ARG A 501 -22.93 11.76 9.61
CA ARG A 501 -24.12 11.23 10.30
C ARG A 501 -23.85 9.84 10.87
N THR A 502 -22.69 9.28 10.54
CA THR A 502 -22.19 8.01 11.06
C THR A 502 -20.96 8.25 11.94
N GLN A 503 -20.61 7.32 12.83
CA GLN A 503 -19.29 7.34 13.48
C GLN A 503 -18.21 6.66 12.61
N LEU A 504 -18.56 6.23 11.39
CA LEU A 504 -17.69 5.46 10.50
C LEU A 504 -16.74 6.32 9.65
N VAL A 505 -17.12 7.58 9.39
CA VAL A 505 -16.28 8.54 8.69
C VAL A 505 -15.54 9.40 9.71
N PRO A 506 -14.22 9.25 9.83
CA PRO A 506 -13.44 9.92 10.86
C PRO A 506 -13.11 11.35 10.45
N LEU A 507 -14.14 12.20 10.34
CA LEU A 507 -13.97 13.52 9.74
C LEU A 507 -12.95 14.41 10.46
N LYS A 508 -12.81 14.24 11.77
CA LYS A 508 -11.80 14.96 12.55
C LYS A 508 -10.40 14.57 12.04
N GLU A 509 -10.14 13.28 11.95
CA GLU A 509 -8.88 12.72 11.47
C GLU A 509 -8.66 13.01 9.98
N MET A 510 -9.71 12.96 9.15
CA MET A 510 -9.65 13.35 7.73
C MET A 510 -9.31 14.83 7.55
N ARG A 511 -9.83 15.73 8.39
CA ARG A 511 -9.46 17.15 8.34
C ARG A 511 -8.00 17.35 8.71
N HIS A 512 -7.49 16.66 9.73
CA HIS A 512 -6.06 16.67 10.02
C HIS A 512 -5.23 16.16 8.84
N SER A 513 -5.64 15.05 8.22
CA SER A 513 -4.98 14.52 7.02
C SER A 513 -5.04 15.49 5.83
N ALA A 514 -6.13 16.24 5.67
CA ALA A 514 -6.25 17.27 4.63
C ALA A 514 -5.27 18.42 4.87
N THR A 515 -5.10 18.81 6.14
CA THR A 515 -4.10 19.81 6.55
C THR A 515 -2.68 19.33 6.27
N ASP A 516 -2.36 18.06 6.56
CA ASP A 516 -1.08 17.44 6.22
C ASP A 516 -0.83 17.46 4.70
N LEU A 517 -1.82 17.06 3.89
CA LEU A 517 -1.71 17.08 2.44
C LEU A 517 -1.55 18.51 1.88
N LYS A 518 -2.26 19.48 2.45
CA LYS A 518 -2.17 20.90 2.06
C LYS A 518 -0.76 21.41 2.32
N MET A 519 -0.21 21.11 3.50
CA MET A 519 1.16 21.44 3.85
C MET A 519 2.15 20.83 2.84
N ILE A 520 2.00 19.55 2.47
CA ILE A 520 2.85 18.92 1.46
C ILE A 520 2.75 19.65 0.11
N ALA A 521 1.54 20.04 -0.30
CA ALA A 521 1.33 20.79 -1.53
C ALA A 521 1.97 22.19 -1.51
N GLN A 522 1.96 22.88 -0.36
CA GLN A 522 2.60 24.18 -0.17
C GLN A 522 4.13 24.06 -0.26
N ILE A 523 4.73 23.07 0.41
CA ILE A 523 6.16 22.76 0.29
C ILE A 523 6.53 22.49 -1.17
N ALA A 524 5.75 21.66 -1.88
CA ALA A 524 6.00 21.33 -3.27
C ALA A 524 5.84 22.54 -4.22
N SER A 525 5.21 23.62 -3.75
CA SER A 525 5.10 24.90 -4.46
C SER A 525 6.11 25.94 -4.00
N GLU A 526 7.05 25.56 -3.13
CA GLU A 526 8.03 26.45 -2.50
C GLU A 526 7.38 27.57 -1.63
N ASP A 527 6.14 27.37 -1.20
CA ASP A 527 5.38 28.29 -0.35
C ASP A 527 5.53 27.93 1.13
N PHE A 528 6.76 28.08 1.62
CA PHE A 528 7.16 27.53 2.90
C PHE A 528 6.59 28.32 4.09
N ASP A 529 6.37 29.63 3.97
CA ASP A 529 5.77 30.46 5.02
C ASP A 529 4.33 30.01 5.31
N ASP A 530 3.54 29.78 4.25
CA ASP A 530 2.16 29.30 4.38
C ASP A 530 2.11 27.86 4.91
N ALA A 531 3.08 27.02 4.53
CA ALA A 531 3.22 25.69 5.10
C ALA A 531 3.47 25.75 6.62
N LEU A 532 4.42 26.58 7.06
CA LEU A 532 4.76 26.75 8.48
C LEU A 532 3.59 27.35 9.26
N ALA A 533 2.87 28.31 8.69
CA ALA A 533 1.65 28.88 9.28
C ALA A 533 0.57 27.81 9.45
N THR A 534 0.39 26.95 8.45
CA THR A 534 -0.56 25.83 8.47
C THR A 534 -0.21 24.82 9.57
N LEU A 535 1.06 24.42 9.69
CA LEU A 535 1.53 23.55 10.78
C LEU A 535 1.32 24.16 12.16
N LYS A 536 1.71 25.43 12.35
CA LYS A 536 1.53 26.13 13.63
C LYS A 536 0.05 26.23 14.02
N ALA A 537 -0.84 26.47 13.05
CA ALA A 537 -2.27 26.46 13.30
C ALA A 537 -2.76 25.06 13.73
N ALA A 538 -2.39 24.02 12.99
CA ALA A 538 -2.76 22.64 13.29
C ALA A 538 -2.26 22.18 14.67
N ASN A 539 -1.02 22.52 15.03
CA ASN A 539 -0.42 22.17 16.32
C ASN A 539 -1.04 22.94 17.50
N ARG A 540 -1.57 24.15 17.28
CA ARG A 540 -2.33 24.86 18.32
C ARG A 540 -3.69 24.22 18.57
N GLU A 541 -4.34 23.70 17.54
CA GLU A 541 -5.64 23.04 17.64
C GLU A 541 -5.52 21.64 18.26
N THR A 542 -4.59 20.84 17.74
CA THR A 542 -4.30 19.48 18.22
C THR A 542 -2.78 19.34 18.38
N PRO A 543 -2.22 19.67 19.56
CA PRO A 543 -0.80 19.51 19.83
C PRO A 543 -0.34 18.08 19.55
N SER A 544 0.66 17.93 18.69
CA SER A 544 1.23 16.64 18.37
C SER A 544 2.76 16.72 18.30
N LEU A 545 3.41 15.64 18.72
CA LEU A 545 4.88 15.56 18.64
C LEU A 545 5.37 15.68 17.18
N ARG A 546 4.61 15.11 16.23
CA ARG A 546 4.88 15.20 14.79
C ARG A 546 4.95 16.65 14.34
N TYR A 547 3.92 17.44 14.62
CA TYR A 547 3.89 18.85 14.20
C TYR A 547 4.94 19.67 14.92
N ALA A 548 5.12 19.48 16.22
CA ALA A 548 6.15 20.18 16.97
C ALA A 548 7.56 19.92 16.41
N TYR A 549 7.86 18.67 16.05
CA TYR A 549 9.10 18.28 15.38
C TYR A 549 9.26 18.96 14.01
N LEU A 550 8.24 18.88 13.15
CA LEU A 550 8.28 19.46 11.81
C LEU A 550 8.44 20.99 11.84
N ILE A 551 7.72 21.68 12.74
CA ILE A 551 7.85 23.13 12.97
C ILE A 551 9.28 23.49 13.35
N GLN A 552 9.85 22.82 14.37
CA GLN A 552 11.21 23.10 14.83
C GLN A 552 12.25 22.85 13.72
N ARG A 553 12.10 21.76 12.97
CA ARG A 553 12.98 21.42 11.86
C ARG A 553 12.92 22.48 10.75
N TRP A 554 11.74 23.04 10.49
CA TRP A 554 11.55 24.11 9.52
C TRP A 554 12.14 25.43 9.92
N GLU A 555 11.88 25.88 11.13
CA GLU A 555 12.45 27.14 11.60
C GLU A 555 13.97 27.14 11.48
N LYS A 556 14.62 26.01 11.83
CA LYS A 556 16.07 25.83 11.64
C LYS A 556 16.52 25.87 10.18
N LEU A 557 15.76 25.24 9.30
CA LEU A 557 16.02 25.24 7.86
C LEU A 557 16.05 26.66 7.30
N PHE A 558 15.08 27.49 7.67
CA PHE A 558 15.01 28.89 7.24
C PHE A 558 16.11 29.77 7.86
N GLU A 559 16.36 29.63 9.17
CA GLU A 559 17.44 30.34 9.84
C GLU A 559 18.80 30.06 9.20
N SER A 560 18.99 28.85 8.63
CA SER A 560 20.21 28.49 7.91
C SER A 560 20.29 29.08 6.51
N ALA A 561 19.15 29.27 5.84
CA ALA A 561 19.07 29.85 4.49
C ALA A 561 19.24 31.38 4.49
N GLU A 562 18.77 32.07 5.53
CA GLU A 562 18.86 33.53 5.64
C GLU A 562 20.25 34.05 6.03
N LYS A 563 21.13 33.20 6.57
CA LYS A 563 22.51 33.62 6.90
C LYS A 563 23.32 33.73 5.60
N PRO A 564 23.67 34.94 5.12
CA PRO A 564 24.48 35.08 3.93
C PRO A 564 25.81 34.35 4.16
N GLN A 565 26.22 33.50 3.22
CA GLN A 565 27.54 32.90 3.27
C GLN A 565 28.57 34.02 3.40
N PRO A 566 29.48 33.97 4.39
CA PRO A 566 30.54 34.95 4.48
C PRO A 566 31.29 34.96 3.14
N PRO A 567 31.68 36.15 2.62
CA PRO A 567 32.38 36.24 1.35
C PRO A 567 33.58 35.29 1.38
N SER A 568 33.69 34.42 0.38
CA SER A 568 34.82 33.50 0.23
C SER A 568 36.12 34.31 0.14
N GLU A 569 36.97 34.20 1.16
CA GLU A 569 38.32 34.80 1.19
C GLU A 569 39.26 34.21 0.13
#